data_AF-A0A847BRC9-F1
#
_entry.id   AF-A0A847BRC9-F1
#
_cell.length_a   1.000
_cell.length_b   1.000
_cell.length_c   1.000
_cell.angle_alpha   90.00
_cell.angle_beta   90.00
_cell.angle_gamma   90.00
#
_symmetry.space_group_name_H-M   'P 1'
#
loop_
_entity.id
_entity.type
_entity.pdbx_description
1 polymer ?
#
loop_
_entity_poly.entity_id
_entity_poly.type
_entity_poly.pdbx_seq_one_letter_code
_entity_poly.pdbx_strand_id
1 'polypeptide(L)'
;MWCNTCNIETNNEKCPVCGELTIEEIPTVVHWCANCRVPIIGSKAYEKHLCPICGENASYLASDIRPVFPEERLLVELLLEKEPNTYINSPVWVANNRYYIDGKATVLPNTLLRESNIQRTVDLLDKFSHQNSYEFFNRNISLFIEANKTRLDTIVYEAHNFIRKAAELFQEENIVISFSGGKDSTVTADLTTNALSNPYLVHIFGNTTLELPQTLEYTKRYREDHPQAIFKVAENKEQNFLEVCDDIGPPARMMRWCCSMFKTGPISRVINNLYRNEQILTFYGIRQSESVSRSKYNRIEDDPEAVKIQQQTVASPIFFWNDIEIWLYILTREIDFNAAYRLGYDRVGCWCCPNNNDRAQYLNRIYLPEKSNRWRDYLISFAHHIGKPDAETYIDSGKWKARQGGNGLAAADDVKIQYTNCTSEEHSKIYRLTKPMDDEFLNMLT
;
A
#
# COMPACT_ATOMS: atom_id res chain seq x y z
N MET A 1 23.75 -13.80 2.08
CA MET A 1 23.45 -12.58 2.87
C MET A 1 24.34 -11.44 2.38
N TRP A 2 23.94 -10.18 2.62
CA TRP A 2 24.58 -8.98 2.08
C TRP A 2 24.84 -7.95 3.17
N CYS A 3 26.02 -7.32 3.17
CA CYS A 3 26.31 -6.18 4.03
C CYS A 3 26.12 -4.86 3.28
N ASN A 4 25.17 -4.03 3.72
CA ASN A 4 24.92 -2.71 3.13
C ASN A 4 26.06 -1.71 3.36
N THR A 5 26.80 -1.85 4.47
CA THR A 5 27.90 -0.92 4.81
C THR A 5 29.13 -1.19 3.97
N CYS A 6 29.48 -2.46 3.77
CA CYS A 6 30.68 -2.86 3.03
C CYS A 6 30.41 -3.17 1.56
N ASN A 7 29.15 -3.27 1.14
CA ASN A 7 28.73 -3.74 -0.19
C ASN A 7 29.38 -5.08 -0.58
N ILE A 8 29.33 -6.05 0.33
CA ILE A 8 29.88 -7.40 0.10
C ILE A 8 28.83 -8.47 0.38
N GLU A 9 28.91 -9.55 -0.39
CA GLU A 9 28.19 -10.79 -0.13
C GLU A 9 28.93 -11.62 0.92
N THR A 10 28.18 -12.24 1.83
CA THR A 10 28.72 -13.08 2.90
C THR A 10 27.71 -14.14 3.34
N ASN A 11 28.23 -15.20 3.95
CA ASN A 11 27.45 -16.29 4.55
C ASN A 11 27.24 -16.11 6.06
N ASN A 12 27.73 -15.02 6.64
CA ASN A 12 27.59 -14.74 8.07
C ASN A 12 26.44 -13.76 8.33
N GLU A 13 25.71 -13.95 9.45
CA GLU A 13 24.67 -13.02 9.93
C GLU A 13 25.24 -11.64 10.29
N LYS A 14 26.54 -11.57 10.61
CA LYS A 14 27.29 -10.34 10.83
C LYS A 14 28.41 -10.22 9.80
N CYS A 15 28.55 -9.04 9.24
CA CYS A 15 29.57 -8.71 8.26
C CYS A 15 30.96 -8.96 8.85
N PRO A 16 31.82 -9.77 8.21
CA PRO A 16 33.16 -10.04 8.72
C PRO A 16 34.09 -8.81 8.70
N VAL A 17 33.71 -7.75 7.96
CA VAL A 17 34.53 -6.53 7.81
C VAL A 17 34.11 -5.44 8.80
N CYS A 18 32.81 -5.15 8.93
CA CYS A 18 32.32 -4.04 9.77
C CYS A 18 31.51 -4.49 10.99
N GLY A 19 31.23 -5.78 11.15
CA GLY A 19 30.45 -6.32 12.27
C GLY A 19 28.93 -6.05 12.23
N GLU A 20 28.45 -5.26 11.26
CA GLU A 20 27.02 -4.96 11.07
C GLU A 20 26.22 -6.20 10.65
N LEU A 21 24.93 -6.22 10.99
CA LEU A 21 24.02 -7.27 10.56
C LEU A 21 23.89 -7.29 9.03
N THR A 22 23.93 -8.49 8.47
CA THR A 22 23.73 -8.71 7.04
C THR A 22 22.25 -8.94 6.76
N ILE A 23 21.82 -8.62 5.54
CA ILE A 23 20.45 -8.87 5.08
C ILE A 23 20.41 -10.13 4.23
N GLU A 24 19.28 -10.83 4.21
CA GLU A 24 19.17 -12.12 3.52
C GLU A 24 19.40 -11.99 2.00
N GLU A 25 18.75 -11.01 1.39
CA GLU A 25 18.78 -10.76 -0.05
C GLU A 25 19.72 -9.61 -0.44
N ILE A 26 20.37 -9.74 -1.59
CA ILE A 26 21.18 -8.66 -2.16
C ILE A 26 20.22 -7.60 -2.71
N PRO A 27 20.34 -6.32 -2.32
CA PRO A 27 19.43 -5.28 -2.80
C PRO A 27 19.47 -5.18 -4.32
N THR A 28 18.29 -5.14 -4.93
CA THR A 28 18.17 -4.81 -6.35
C THR A 28 18.21 -3.30 -6.55
N VAL A 29 18.63 -2.91 -7.75
CA VAL A 29 18.71 -1.54 -8.24
C VAL A 29 18.28 -1.53 -9.69
N VAL A 30 17.86 -0.36 -10.17
CA VAL A 30 17.38 -0.20 -11.54
C VAL A 30 18.38 0.59 -12.35
N HIS A 31 18.74 0.01 -13.50
CA HIS A 31 19.60 0.62 -14.52
C HIS A 31 18.78 0.97 -15.75
N TRP A 32 19.33 1.82 -16.62
CA TRP A 32 18.70 2.28 -17.85
C TRP A 32 19.55 1.89 -19.05
N CYS A 33 18.95 1.17 -20.00
CA CYS A 33 19.56 0.94 -21.31
C CYS A 33 19.16 2.08 -22.25
N ALA A 34 20.13 2.90 -22.68
CA ALA A 34 19.87 4.01 -23.60
C ALA A 34 19.46 3.55 -25.01
N ASN A 35 20.00 2.44 -25.48
CA ASN A 35 19.70 1.90 -26.82
C ASN A 35 18.30 1.27 -26.89
N CYS A 36 17.97 0.37 -25.97
CA CYS A 36 16.64 -0.26 -25.92
C CYS A 36 15.56 0.63 -25.29
N ARG A 37 15.95 1.70 -24.59
CA ARG A 37 15.06 2.62 -23.85
C ARG A 37 14.16 1.91 -22.86
N VAL A 38 14.74 1.03 -22.04
CA VAL A 38 14.05 0.25 -21.00
C VAL A 38 14.87 0.19 -19.71
N PRO A 39 14.19 0.08 -18.55
CA PRO A 39 14.87 -0.19 -17.30
C PRO A 39 15.27 -1.67 -17.19
N ILE A 40 16.42 -1.91 -16.56
CA ILE A 40 17.00 -3.22 -16.29
C ILE A 40 17.14 -3.39 -14.77
N ILE A 41 16.54 -4.43 -14.21
CA ILE A 41 16.65 -4.79 -12.80
C ILE A 41 17.99 -5.51 -12.61
N GLY A 42 18.88 -4.85 -11.88
CA GLY A 42 20.21 -5.35 -11.55
C GLY A 42 20.35 -5.63 -10.05
N SER A 43 21.43 -6.33 -9.70
CA SER A 43 21.88 -6.51 -8.32
C SER A 43 22.98 -5.53 -7.96
N LYS A 44 22.98 -5.01 -6.72
CA LYS A 44 24.08 -4.17 -6.20
C LYS A 44 25.42 -4.90 -6.09
N ALA A 45 25.43 -6.23 -6.17
CA ALA A 45 26.67 -7.01 -6.11
C ALA A 45 27.54 -6.86 -7.37
N TYR A 46 26.99 -6.37 -8.48
CA TYR A 46 27.72 -6.20 -9.73
C TYR A 46 27.99 -4.72 -10.00
N GLU A 47 29.20 -4.39 -10.44
CA GLU A 47 29.57 -3.02 -10.81
C GLU A 47 29.06 -2.62 -12.21
N LYS A 48 28.85 -3.62 -13.09
CA LYS A 48 28.41 -3.42 -14.47
C LYS A 48 27.17 -4.24 -14.76
N HIS A 49 26.22 -3.64 -15.43
CA HIS A 49 25.00 -4.29 -15.87
C HIS A 49 24.86 -4.11 -17.38
N LEU A 50 24.71 -5.22 -18.08
CA LEU A 50 24.49 -5.24 -19.52
C LEU A 50 23.01 -5.41 -19.80
N CYS A 51 22.52 -4.73 -20.83
CA CYS A 51 21.17 -4.94 -21.33
C CYS A 51 21.06 -6.35 -21.96
N PRO A 52 20.16 -7.23 -21.51
CA PRO A 52 20.03 -8.57 -22.07
C PRO A 52 19.57 -8.60 -23.54
N ILE A 53 18.97 -7.50 -24.02
CA ILE A 53 18.47 -7.40 -25.41
C ILE A 53 19.60 -6.99 -26.36
N CYS A 54 20.30 -5.88 -26.09
CA CYS A 54 21.29 -5.32 -27.01
C CYS A 54 22.75 -5.51 -26.60
N GLY A 55 23.02 -6.02 -25.39
CA GLY A 55 24.38 -6.24 -24.87
C GLY A 55 25.13 -4.98 -24.44
N GLU A 56 24.53 -3.78 -24.54
CA GLU A 56 25.19 -2.53 -24.14
C GLU A 56 25.15 -2.31 -22.62
N ASN A 57 26.10 -1.51 -22.12
CA ASN A 57 26.12 -1.10 -20.71
C ASN A 57 24.88 -0.27 -20.36
N ALA A 58 24.20 -0.65 -19.29
CA ALA A 58 23.12 0.12 -18.68
C ALA A 58 23.69 1.01 -17.57
N SER A 59 23.20 2.24 -17.46
CA SER A 59 23.62 3.20 -16.42
C SER A 59 22.67 3.19 -15.24
N TYR A 60 23.15 3.50 -14.04
CA TYR A 60 22.28 3.56 -12.86
C TYR A 60 21.15 4.59 -13.04
N LEU A 61 19.91 4.21 -12.73
CA LEU A 61 18.73 5.05 -12.85
C LEU A 61 18.12 5.40 -11.48
N ALA A 62 17.83 4.38 -10.67
CA ALA A 62 17.15 4.52 -9.39
C ALA A 62 17.31 3.26 -8.53
N SER A 63 16.95 3.35 -7.25
CA SER A 63 16.85 2.17 -6.38
C SER A 63 15.62 1.33 -6.67
N ASP A 64 14.51 1.97 -7.04
CA ASP A 64 13.23 1.35 -7.38
C ASP A 64 12.42 2.33 -8.24
N ILE A 65 11.53 1.82 -9.09
CA ILE A 65 10.62 2.61 -9.94
C ILE A 65 9.32 1.84 -10.18
N ARG A 66 8.31 2.52 -10.67
CA ARG A 66 7.14 1.89 -11.30
C ARG A 66 6.86 2.49 -12.67
N PRO A 67 6.15 1.77 -13.57
CA PRO A 67 5.69 2.35 -14.82
C PRO A 67 4.73 3.52 -14.53
N VAL A 68 4.72 4.48 -15.44
CA VAL A 68 3.74 5.56 -15.48
C VAL A 68 2.77 5.25 -16.61
N PHE A 69 1.52 4.97 -16.22
CA PHE A 69 0.47 4.64 -17.18
C PHE A 69 0.10 5.87 -18.01
N PRO A 70 -0.47 5.67 -19.21
CA PRO A 70 -0.84 6.77 -20.09
C PRO A 70 -1.69 7.86 -19.43
N GLU A 71 -2.61 7.52 -18.52
CA GLU A 71 -3.48 8.46 -17.80
C GLU A 71 -2.68 9.35 -16.85
N GLU A 72 -1.80 8.74 -16.04
CA GLU A 72 -0.85 9.49 -15.20
C GLU A 72 0.13 10.32 -16.04
N ARG A 73 0.64 9.79 -17.17
CA ARG A 73 1.53 10.51 -18.08
C ARG A 73 0.88 11.83 -18.53
N LEU A 74 -0.38 11.78 -18.97
CA LEU A 74 -1.12 12.97 -19.37
C LEU A 74 -1.25 13.97 -18.21
N LEU A 75 -1.59 13.50 -17.00
CA LEU A 75 -1.64 14.36 -15.82
C LEU A 75 -0.30 15.05 -15.54
N VAL A 76 0.81 14.33 -15.66
CA VAL A 76 2.16 14.86 -15.44
C VAL A 76 2.52 15.90 -16.50
N GLU A 77 2.15 15.70 -17.76
CA GLU A 77 2.33 16.69 -18.84
C GLU A 77 1.61 18.00 -18.51
N LEU A 78 0.34 17.92 -18.11
CA LEU A 78 -0.47 19.08 -17.76
C LEU A 78 0.11 19.85 -16.57
N LEU A 79 0.56 19.12 -15.54
CA LEU A 79 1.20 19.72 -14.36
C LEU A 79 2.53 20.40 -14.70
N LEU A 80 3.31 19.84 -15.62
CA LEU A 80 4.58 20.41 -16.08
C LEU A 80 4.41 21.49 -17.16
N GLU A 81 3.17 21.95 -17.41
CA GLU A 81 2.81 22.93 -18.43
C GLU A 81 3.35 22.57 -19.82
N LYS A 82 3.32 21.27 -20.15
CA LYS A 82 3.62 20.74 -21.48
C LYS A 82 2.36 20.63 -22.30
N GLU A 83 2.50 20.67 -23.62
CA GLU A 83 1.40 20.35 -24.51
C GLU A 83 0.92 18.91 -24.26
N PRO A 84 -0.39 18.65 -24.26
CA PRO A 84 -0.93 17.30 -24.10
C PRO A 84 -0.29 16.35 -25.11
N ASN A 85 0.06 15.15 -24.66
CA ASN A 85 0.68 14.11 -25.48
C ASN A 85 2.14 14.37 -25.91
N THR A 86 2.84 15.32 -25.28
CA THR A 86 4.27 15.56 -25.52
C THR A 86 5.13 14.30 -25.34
N TYR A 87 4.84 13.47 -24.35
CA TYR A 87 5.59 12.25 -24.00
C TYR A 87 4.90 10.97 -24.43
N ILE A 88 3.92 11.02 -25.35
CA ILE A 88 3.14 9.84 -25.76
C ILE A 88 4.01 8.72 -26.37
N ASN A 89 5.14 9.10 -26.99
CA ASN A 89 6.12 8.19 -27.58
C ASN A 89 7.41 8.06 -26.76
N SER A 90 7.35 8.41 -25.48
CA SER A 90 8.46 8.31 -24.54
C SER A 90 8.13 7.27 -23.46
N PRO A 91 9.10 6.42 -23.06
CA PRO A 91 8.97 5.59 -21.88
C PRO A 91 9.03 6.48 -20.65
N VAL A 92 8.04 6.34 -19.77
CA VAL A 92 7.93 7.14 -18.55
C VAL A 92 7.84 6.21 -17.34
N TRP A 93 8.76 6.44 -16.40
CA TRP A 93 8.85 5.70 -15.13
C TRP A 93 8.89 6.70 -13.98
N VAL A 94 8.59 6.27 -12.76
CA VAL A 94 8.63 7.16 -11.60
C VAL A 94 9.19 6.49 -10.35
N ALA A 95 10.04 7.22 -9.63
CA ALA A 95 10.45 6.93 -8.27
C ALA A 95 10.03 8.08 -7.37
N ASN A 96 9.13 7.85 -6.41
CA ASN A 96 8.58 8.89 -5.54
C ASN A 96 7.99 10.06 -6.37
N ASN A 97 8.63 11.23 -6.36
CA ASN A 97 8.23 12.43 -7.11
C ASN A 97 9.15 12.72 -8.33
N ARG A 98 10.05 11.81 -8.66
CA ARG A 98 10.99 11.93 -9.79
C ARG A 98 10.53 11.03 -10.93
N TYR A 99 10.09 11.66 -12.00
CA TYR A 99 9.73 11.02 -13.26
C TYR A 99 10.98 10.86 -14.13
N TYR A 100 11.11 9.74 -14.81
CA TYR A 100 12.19 9.46 -15.74
C TYR A 100 11.59 9.32 -17.13
N ILE A 101 11.86 10.30 -18.00
CA ILE A 101 11.35 10.38 -19.36
C ILE A 101 12.52 10.11 -20.30
N ASP A 102 12.47 9.02 -21.07
CA ASP A 102 13.62 8.53 -21.85
C ASP A 102 14.90 8.41 -21.00
N GLY A 103 14.76 7.96 -19.75
CA GLY A 103 15.84 7.82 -18.78
C GLY A 103 16.31 9.13 -18.11
N LYS A 104 15.77 10.29 -18.51
CA LYS A 104 16.13 11.59 -17.93
C LYS A 104 15.21 11.97 -16.78
N ALA A 105 15.79 12.31 -15.64
CA ALA A 105 15.04 12.68 -14.44
C ALA A 105 14.40 14.07 -14.55
N THR A 106 13.11 14.15 -14.24
CA THR A 106 12.28 15.35 -14.10
C THR A 106 11.55 15.27 -12.76
N VAL A 107 11.72 16.27 -11.89
CA VAL A 107 11.10 16.28 -10.56
C VAL A 107 9.75 16.99 -10.63
N LEU A 108 8.71 16.38 -10.07
CA LEU A 108 7.40 16.98 -9.86
C LEU A 108 7.27 17.42 -8.40
N PRO A 109 7.41 18.71 -8.08
CA PRO A 109 7.38 19.16 -6.68
C PRO A 109 6.02 18.95 -6.03
N ASN A 110 5.99 18.57 -4.74
CA ASN A 110 4.72 18.44 -4.01
C ASN A 110 4.01 19.79 -3.80
N THR A 111 4.72 20.92 -3.89
CA THR A 111 4.12 22.26 -3.86
C THR A 111 3.18 22.45 -5.05
N LEU A 112 3.59 22.01 -6.24
CA LEU A 112 2.78 22.08 -7.44
C LEU A 112 1.46 21.33 -7.28
N LEU A 113 1.47 20.14 -6.68
CA LEU A 113 0.26 19.36 -6.39
C LEU A 113 -0.68 20.05 -5.38
N ARG A 114 -0.12 20.85 -4.46
CA ARG A 114 -0.92 21.56 -3.45
C ARG A 114 -1.58 22.82 -4.02
N GLU A 115 -0.84 23.56 -4.86
CA GLU A 115 -1.22 24.89 -5.36
C GLU A 115 -1.92 24.85 -6.73
N SER A 116 -1.83 23.74 -7.46
CA SER A 116 -2.46 23.59 -8.78
C SER A 116 -3.98 23.78 -8.73
N ASN A 117 -4.52 24.47 -9.73
CA ASN A 117 -5.95 24.65 -9.91
C ASN A 117 -6.60 23.32 -10.33
N ILE A 118 -7.32 22.69 -9.40
CA ILE A 118 -7.99 21.39 -9.60
C ILE A 118 -8.98 21.43 -10.76
N GLN A 119 -9.83 22.46 -10.84
CA GLN A 119 -10.86 22.54 -11.88
C GLN A 119 -10.21 22.63 -13.27
N ARG A 120 -9.19 23.49 -13.42
CA ARG A 120 -8.43 23.58 -14.67
C ARG A 120 -7.82 22.23 -15.06
N THR A 121 -7.26 21.48 -14.11
CA THR A 121 -6.72 20.14 -14.39
C THR A 121 -7.81 19.19 -14.86
N VAL A 122 -8.95 19.13 -14.17
CA VAL A 122 -10.08 18.27 -14.54
C VAL A 122 -10.57 18.59 -15.95
N ASP A 123 -10.81 19.88 -16.26
CA ASP A 123 -11.27 20.31 -17.59
C ASP A 123 -10.29 19.90 -18.70
N LEU A 124 -8.97 20.00 -18.44
CA LEU A 124 -7.94 19.59 -19.39
C LEU A 124 -7.84 18.07 -19.52
N LEU A 125 -7.95 17.31 -18.43
CA LEU A 125 -7.98 15.85 -18.48
C LEU A 125 -9.19 15.35 -19.28
N ASP A 126 -10.39 15.89 -19.03
CA ASP A 126 -11.60 15.52 -19.77
C ASP A 126 -11.45 15.85 -21.26
N LYS A 127 -10.88 17.01 -21.57
CA LYS A 127 -10.62 17.44 -22.95
C LYS A 127 -9.64 16.56 -23.69
N PHE A 128 -8.58 16.04 -23.04
CA PHE A 128 -7.48 15.37 -23.74
C PHE A 128 -7.38 13.85 -23.49
N SER A 129 -8.15 13.30 -22.55
CA SER A 129 -8.13 11.87 -22.20
C SER A 129 -8.38 10.94 -23.38
N HIS A 130 -9.28 11.32 -24.30
CA HIS A 130 -9.61 10.53 -25.50
C HIS A 130 -8.47 10.47 -26.55
N GLN A 131 -7.48 11.36 -26.44
CA GLN A 131 -6.31 11.39 -27.34
C GLN A 131 -5.15 10.55 -26.81
N ASN A 132 -5.34 9.94 -25.65
CA ASN A 132 -4.34 9.09 -25.02
C ASN A 132 -4.20 7.76 -25.78
N SER A 133 -3.04 7.13 -25.71
CA SER A 133 -2.79 5.86 -26.39
C SER A 133 -1.92 4.93 -25.57
N TYR A 134 -2.26 3.65 -25.61
CA TYR A 134 -1.47 2.56 -25.05
C TYR A 134 -0.50 1.95 -26.06
N GLU A 135 -0.52 2.35 -27.34
CA GLU A 135 0.27 1.69 -28.39
C GLU A 135 1.78 1.72 -28.10
N PHE A 136 2.34 2.91 -27.85
CA PHE A 136 3.76 3.02 -27.51
C PHE A 136 4.06 2.40 -26.13
N PHE A 137 3.20 2.66 -25.14
CA PHE A 137 3.35 2.12 -23.79
C PHE A 137 3.46 0.60 -23.82
N ASN A 138 2.53 -0.10 -24.45
CA ASN A 138 2.51 -1.55 -24.55
C ASN A 138 3.75 -2.10 -25.25
N ARG A 139 4.19 -1.50 -26.36
CA ARG A 139 5.43 -1.89 -27.03
C ARG A 139 6.66 -1.76 -26.13
N ASN A 140 6.75 -0.68 -25.36
CA ASN A 140 7.85 -0.48 -24.42
C ASN A 140 7.80 -1.47 -23.25
N ILE A 141 6.61 -1.77 -22.73
CA ILE A 141 6.41 -2.78 -21.69
C ILE A 141 6.82 -4.17 -22.18
N SER A 142 6.54 -4.54 -23.44
CA SER A 142 7.02 -5.81 -24.00
C SER A 142 8.54 -5.92 -23.97
N LEU A 143 9.25 -4.84 -24.34
CA LEU A 143 10.72 -4.80 -24.24
C LEU A 143 11.20 -4.85 -22.78
N PHE A 144 10.51 -4.18 -21.86
CA PHE A 144 10.83 -4.25 -20.44
C PHE A 144 10.69 -5.68 -19.88
N ILE A 145 9.62 -6.39 -20.25
CA ILE A 145 9.40 -7.79 -19.86
C ILE A 145 10.51 -8.67 -20.42
N GLU A 146 10.82 -8.55 -21.72
CA GLU A 146 11.89 -9.32 -22.37
C GLU A 146 13.24 -9.09 -21.70
N ALA A 147 13.58 -7.83 -21.42
CA ALA A 147 14.84 -7.46 -20.80
C ALA A 147 15.00 -7.96 -19.36
N ASN A 148 13.91 -8.28 -18.66
CA ASN A 148 13.92 -8.64 -17.24
C ASN A 148 13.41 -10.05 -16.97
N LYS A 149 13.23 -10.88 -18.01
CA LYS A 149 12.70 -12.24 -17.90
C LYS A 149 13.46 -13.12 -16.90
N THR A 150 14.79 -13.12 -16.95
CA THR A 150 15.62 -13.92 -16.02
C THR A 150 15.38 -13.52 -14.56
N ARG A 151 15.22 -12.23 -14.28
CA ARG A 151 14.92 -11.75 -12.93
C ARG A 151 13.54 -12.22 -12.49
N LEU A 152 12.53 -12.10 -13.36
CA LEU A 152 11.19 -12.61 -13.09
C LEU A 152 11.22 -14.10 -12.74
N ASP A 153 11.85 -14.94 -13.56
CA ASP A 153 11.92 -16.38 -13.32
C ASP A 153 12.55 -16.69 -11.95
N THR A 154 13.57 -15.92 -11.56
CA THR A 154 14.27 -16.07 -10.28
C THR A 154 13.36 -15.76 -9.09
N ILE A 155 12.70 -14.58 -9.09
CA ILE A 155 11.87 -14.15 -7.96
C ILE A 155 10.59 -14.98 -7.84
N VAL A 156 10.03 -15.44 -8.96
CA VAL A 156 8.84 -16.31 -8.95
C VAL A 156 9.19 -17.69 -8.41
N TYR A 157 10.31 -18.27 -8.83
CA TYR A 157 10.78 -19.55 -8.30
C TYR A 157 11.03 -19.47 -6.79
N GLU A 158 11.69 -18.42 -6.32
CA GLU A 158 11.94 -18.16 -4.90
C GLU A 158 10.62 -18.05 -4.12
N ALA A 159 9.70 -17.19 -4.57
CA ALA A 159 8.41 -16.99 -3.90
C ALA A 159 7.57 -18.28 -3.85
N HIS A 160 7.52 -19.05 -4.94
CA HIS A 160 6.81 -20.34 -4.97
C HIS A 160 7.40 -21.35 -3.98
N ASN A 161 8.72 -21.42 -3.84
CA ASN A 161 9.37 -22.28 -2.86
C ASN A 161 9.05 -21.83 -1.43
N PHE A 162 9.10 -20.52 -1.16
CA PHE A 162 8.75 -19.95 0.14
C PHE A 162 7.30 -20.27 0.53
N ILE A 163 6.35 -20.06 -0.39
CA ILE A 163 4.92 -20.35 -0.16
C ILE A 163 4.71 -21.82 0.17
N ARG A 164 5.27 -22.74 -0.61
CA ARG A 164 5.12 -24.18 -0.36
C ARG A 164 5.67 -24.58 1.01
N LYS A 165 6.88 -24.12 1.35
CA LYS A 165 7.49 -24.40 2.67
C LYS A 165 6.69 -23.83 3.84
N ALA A 166 6.16 -22.62 3.72
CA ALA A 166 5.33 -22.03 4.76
C ALA A 166 4.01 -22.81 4.94
N ALA A 167 3.41 -23.27 3.84
CA ALA A 167 2.16 -24.02 3.83
C ALA A 167 2.29 -25.44 4.42
N GLU A 168 3.46 -26.09 4.32
CA GLU A 168 3.69 -27.46 4.84
C GLU A 168 3.39 -27.62 6.34
N LEU A 169 3.40 -26.54 7.12
CA LEU A 169 3.15 -26.55 8.56
C LEU A 169 1.66 -26.46 8.92
N PHE A 170 0.77 -26.29 7.94
CA PHE A 170 -0.65 -26.03 8.14
C PHE A 170 -1.49 -26.99 7.30
N GLN A 171 -2.72 -27.26 7.77
CA GLN A 171 -3.72 -27.96 6.97
C GLN A 171 -4.16 -27.06 5.82
N GLU A 172 -4.48 -27.67 4.67
CA GLU A 172 -4.84 -26.94 3.46
C GLU A 172 -6.06 -26.04 3.65
N GLU A 173 -7.07 -26.51 4.40
CA GLU A 173 -8.24 -25.70 4.76
C GLU A 173 -7.91 -24.44 5.59
N ASN A 174 -6.79 -24.44 6.32
CA ASN A 174 -6.36 -23.36 7.23
C ASN A 174 -5.41 -22.36 6.56
N ILE A 175 -5.29 -22.40 5.23
CA ILE A 175 -4.52 -21.44 4.45
C ILE A 175 -5.44 -20.36 3.89
N VAL A 176 -5.12 -19.10 4.18
CA VAL A 176 -5.88 -17.93 3.73
C VAL A 176 -5.00 -16.89 3.06
N ILE A 177 -5.61 -16.09 2.20
CA ILE A 177 -4.99 -14.94 1.55
C ILE A 177 -5.67 -13.67 2.07
N SER A 178 -4.88 -12.78 2.66
CA SER A 178 -5.34 -11.43 3.02
C SER A 178 -5.33 -10.54 1.78
N PHE A 179 -6.51 -10.27 1.24
CA PHE A 179 -6.68 -9.51 0.00
C PHE A 179 -7.10 -8.06 0.29
N SER A 180 -6.45 -7.07 -0.32
CA SER A 180 -6.80 -5.64 -0.13
C SER A 180 -7.32 -4.96 -1.40
N GLY A 181 -7.26 -5.64 -2.55
CA GLY A 181 -7.52 -5.01 -3.85
C GLY A 181 -6.41 -4.06 -4.33
N GLY A 182 -5.25 -4.08 -3.67
CA GLY A 182 -4.03 -3.42 -4.13
C GLY A 182 -3.10 -4.38 -4.88
N LYS A 183 -2.19 -3.82 -5.68
CA LYS A 183 -1.26 -4.56 -6.55
C LYS A 183 -0.46 -5.63 -5.80
N ASP A 184 0.01 -5.30 -4.59
CA ASP A 184 0.84 -6.19 -3.78
C ASP A 184 0.04 -7.40 -3.28
N SER A 185 -1.23 -7.19 -2.88
CA SER A 185 -2.13 -8.30 -2.50
C SER A 185 -2.59 -9.13 -3.69
N THR A 186 -2.74 -8.52 -4.87
CA THR A 186 -3.06 -9.22 -6.11
C THR A 186 -1.95 -10.17 -6.52
N VAL A 187 -0.69 -9.70 -6.53
CA VAL A 187 0.47 -10.55 -6.83
C VAL A 187 0.62 -11.66 -5.80
N THR A 188 0.40 -11.35 -4.52
CA THR A 188 0.43 -12.38 -3.47
C THR A 188 -0.63 -13.45 -3.71
N ALA A 189 -1.86 -13.05 -4.06
CA ALA A 189 -2.94 -13.98 -4.35
C ALA A 189 -2.65 -14.89 -5.56
N ASP A 190 -2.15 -14.33 -6.67
CA ASP A 190 -1.76 -15.12 -7.85
C ASP A 190 -0.59 -16.06 -7.52
N LEU A 191 0.48 -15.57 -6.88
CA LEU A 191 1.62 -16.39 -6.48
C LEU A 191 1.20 -17.55 -5.57
N THR A 192 0.40 -17.28 -4.54
CA THR A 192 -0.04 -18.31 -3.59
C THR A 192 -0.93 -19.35 -4.27
N THR A 193 -1.91 -18.91 -5.06
CA THR A 193 -2.81 -19.80 -5.80
C THR A 193 -2.04 -20.72 -6.75
N ASN A 194 -1.07 -20.17 -7.50
CA ASN A 194 -0.26 -20.95 -8.44
C ASN A 194 0.73 -21.87 -7.72
N ALA A 195 1.42 -21.40 -6.69
CA ALA A 195 2.42 -22.18 -5.96
C ALA A 195 1.82 -23.41 -5.25
N LEU A 196 0.59 -23.28 -4.73
CA LEU A 196 -0.15 -24.37 -4.09
C LEU A 196 -1.05 -25.14 -5.06
N SER A 197 -1.19 -24.66 -6.31
CA SER A 197 -2.11 -25.23 -7.29
C SER A 197 -3.55 -25.37 -6.77
N ASN A 198 -3.98 -24.44 -5.92
CA ASN A 198 -5.27 -24.47 -5.25
C ASN A 198 -6.04 -23.17 -5.53
N PRO A 199 -7.02 -23.16 -6.44
CA PRO A 199 -7.85 -22.00 -6.74
C PRO A 199 -8.98 -21.77 -5.72
N TYR A 200 -9.18 -22.67 -4.76
CA TYR A 200 -10.26 -22.62 -3.76
C TYR A 200 -9.85 -21.93 -2.45
N LEU A 201 -8.64 -21.37 -2.39
CA LEU A 201 -8.13 -20.68 -1.20
C LEU A 201 -9.07 -19.55 -0.75
N VAL A 202 -9.20 -19.40 0.57
CA VAL A 202 -10.04 -18.34 1.15
C VAL A 202 -9.35 -16.99 1.01
N HIS A 203 -10.01 -16.07 0.31
CA HIS A 203 -9.58 -14.69 0.17
C HIS A 203 -10.39 -13.81 1.12
N ILE A 204 -9.73 -13.20 2.10
CA ILE A 204 -10.40 -12.29 3.04
C ILE A 204 -10.13 -10.85 2.61
N PHE A 205 -11.17 -10.19 2.10
CA PHE A 205 -11.17 -8.76 1.77
C PHE A 205 -11.73 -7.93 2.92
N GLY A 206 -10.89 -7.11 3.54
CA GLY A 206 -11.31 -6.16 4.58
C GLY A 206 -11.89 -4.89 3.99
N ASN A 207 -13.21 -4.82 3.78
CA ASN A 207 -13.89 -3.62 3.34
C ASN A 207 -14.08 -2.65 4.52
N THR A 208 -13.30 -1.57 4.53
CA THR A 208 -13.41 -0.55 5.57
C THR A 208 -14.61 0.40 5.39
N THR A 209 -15.39 0.25 4.31
CA THR A 209 -16.40 1.21 3.81
C THR A 209 -15.81 2.55 3.33
N LEU A 210 -14.49 2.70 3.44
CA LEU A 210 -13.74 3.92 3.11
C LEU A 210 -12.80 3.70 1.93
N GLU A 211 -12.90 2.57 1.24
CA GLU A 211 -12.05 2.27 0.08
C GLU A 211 -12.30 3.24 -1.08
N LEU A 212 -11.32 3.36 -1.97
CA LEU A 212 -11.52 4.02 -3.26
C LEU A 212 -12.60 3.27 -4.07
N PRO A 213 -13.47 3.96 -4.83
CA PRO A 213 -14.42 3.29 -5.71
C PRO A 213 -13.77 2.29 -6.67
N GLN A 214 -12.59 2.62 -7.19
CA GLN A 214 -11.80 1.76 -8.06
C GLN A 214 -11.36 0.46 -7.36
N THR A 215 -11.14 0.49 -6.04
CA THR A 215 -10.86 -0.72 -5.25
C THR A 215 -12.08 -1.62 -5.17
N LEU A 216 -13.27 -1.06 -4.92
CA LEU A 216 -14.51 -1.84 -4.85
C LEU A 216 -14.84 -2.45 -6.22
N GLU A 217 -14.72 -1.65 -7.29
CA GLU A 217 -14.88 -2.12 -8.67
C GLU A 217 -13.90 -3.25 -8.99
N TYR A 218 -12.61 -3.06 -8.67
CA TYR A 218 -11.61 -4.10 -8.89
C TYR A 218 -11.90 -5.38 -8.11
N THR A 219 -12.27 -5.29 -6.83
CA THR A 219 -12.59 -6.47 -6.03
C THR A 219 -13.78 -7.25 -6.59
N LYS A 220 -14.75 -6.55 -7.21
CA LYS A 220 -15.86 -7.18 -7.93
C LYS A 220 -15.36 -7.93 -9.16
N ARG A 221 -14.58 -7.29 -10.02
CA ARG A 221 -14.00 -7.91 -11.23
C ARG A 221 -13.11 -9.11 -10.87
N TYR A 222 -12.24 -8.95 -9.88
CA TYR A 222 -11.41 -10.04 -9.36
C TYR A 222 -12.24 -11.26 -8.95
N ARG A 223 -13.34 -11.06 -8.22
CA ARG A 223 -14.23 -12.15 -7.82
C ARG A 223 -14.94 -12.81 -9.01
N GLU A 224 -15.33 -12.03 -10.02
CA GLU A 224 -15.94 -12.54 -11.26
C GLU A 224 -14.94 -13.39 -12.06
N ASP A 225 -13.69 -12.97 -12.13
CA ASP A 225 -12.62 -13.66 -12.85
C ASP A 225 -12.07 -14.89 -12.09
N HIS A 226 -12.29 -14.97 -10.77
CA HIS A 226 -11.84 -16.06 -9.90
C HIS A 226 -13.01 -16.77 -9.19
N PRO A 227 -13.94 -17.41 -9.93
CA PRO A 227 -15.17 -17.97 -9.35
C PRO A 227 -14.95 -19.13 -8.38
N GLN A 228 -13.78 -19.78 -8.44
CA GLN A 228 -13.41 -20.87 -7.52
C GLN A 228 -12.90 -20.35 -6.17
N ALA A 229 -12.41 -19.10 -6.11
CA ALA A 229 -11.89 -18.54 -4.88
C ALA A 229 -13.02 -18.31 -3.87
N ILE A 230 -12.80 -18.75 -2.62
CA ILE A 230 -13.75 -18.49 -1.53
C ILE A 230 -13.55 -17.05 -1.06
N PHE A 231 -14.24 -16.11 -1.70
CA PHE A 231 -14.08 -14.68 -1.44
C PHE A 231 -14.98 -14.21 -0.28
N LYS A 232 -14.37 -13.83 0.84
CA LYS A 232 -15.04 -13.36 2.06
C LYS A 232 -14.83 -11.87 2.24
N VAL A 233 -15.93 -11.13 2.37
CA VAL A 233 -15.90 -9.69 2.65
C VAL A 233 -16.08 -9.48 4.16
N ALA A 234 -15.05 -8.95 4.81
CA ALA A 234 -15.06 -8.53 6.20
C ALA A 234 -15.37 -7.03 6.26
N GLU A 235 -16.51 -6.65 6.84
CA GLU A 235 -16.99 -5.27 6.86
C GLU A 235 -17.57 -4.91 8.24
N ASN A 236 -17.38 -3.66 8.65
CA ASN A 236 -18.10 -3.12 9.81
C ASN A 236 -19.50 -2.64 9.38
N LYS A 237 -20.54 -3.26 9.93
CA LYS A 237 -21.95 -2.91 9.69
C LYS A 237 -22.61 -2.19 10.87
N GLU A 238 -21.89 -2.04 11.98
CA GLU A 238 -22.43 -1.60 13.27
C GLU A 238 -22.21 -0.10 13.49
N GLN A 239 -21.22 0.51 12.83
CA GLN A 239 -20.79 1.88 13.09
C GLN A 239 -20.59 2.66 11.79
N ASN A 240 -20.99 3.93 11.77
CA ASN A 240 -20.70 4.85 10.68
C ASN A 240 -19.40 5.62 10.97
N PHE A 241 -18.52 5.71 9.97
CA PHE A 241 -17.23 6.37 10.14
C PHE A 241 -17.33 7.84 10.58
N LEU A 242 -18.26 8.61 10.02
CA LEU A 242 -18.38 10.04 10.34
C LEU A 242 -18.97 10.25 11.73
N GLU A 243 -19.96 9.44 12.14
CA GLU A 243 -20.50 9.49 13.51
C GLU A 243 -19.41 9.18 14.54
N VAL A 244 -18.56 8.18 14.29
CA VAL A 244 -17.41 7.92 15.17
C VAL A 244 -16.41 9.08 15.15
N CYS A 245 -16.23 9.76 14.02
CA CYS A 245 -15.40 10.97 14.00
C CYS A 245 -16.01 12.08 14.87
N ASP A 246 -17.34 12.21 14.93
CA ASP A 246 -18.00 13.20 15.79
C ASP A 246 -17.75 12.93 17.26
N ASP A 247 -17.69 11.65 17.66
CA ASP A 247 -17.44 11.25 19.04
C ASP A 247 -15.96 11.41 19.46
N ILE A 248 -15.01 10.92 18.65
CA ILE A 248 -13.57 10.80 19.05
C ILE A 248 -12.58 11.56 18.14
N GLY A 249 -13.10 12.25 17.14
CA GLY A 249 -12.35 13.07 16.18
C GLY A 249 -11.71 12.28 15.03
N PRO A 250 -11.34 12.99 13.94
CA PRO A 250 -10.90 12.43 12.65
C PRO A 250 -9.58 11.67 12.73
N PRO A 251 -9.47 10.40 12.31
CA PRO A 251 -8.30 9.55 12.56
C PRO A 251 -6.97 10.22 12.16
N ALA A 252 -5.93 10.01 12.95
CA ALA A 252 -4.61 10.59 12.73
C ALA A 252 -3.51 9.52 12.71
N ARG A 253 -2.28 9.89 12.37
CA ARG A 253 -1.16 8.92 12.25
C ARG A 253 -0.91 8.16 13.55
N MET A 254 -1.06 8.84 14.68
CA MET A 254 -0.92 8.27 16.03
C MET A 254 -2.26 7.76 16.60
N MET A 255 -3.39 8.14 16.00
CA MET A 255 -4.74 7.82 16.48
C MET A 255 -5.48 7.02 15.42
N ARG A 256 -5.17 5.72 15.35
CA ARG A 256 -5.60 4.81 14.28
C ARG A 256 -6.78 3.92 14.67
N TRP A 257 -7.71 4.44 15.46
CA TRP A 257 -8.93 3.73 15.88
C TRP A 257 -9.68 3.12 14.69
N CYS A 258 -9.65 3.78 13.52
CA CYS A 258 -10.29 3.29 12.31
C CYS A 258 -9.70 1.95 11.82
N CYS A 259 -8.40 1.71 12.04
CA CYS A 259 -7.79 0.43 11.70
C CYS A 259 -8.32 -0.69 12.61
N SER A 260 -8.52 -0.44 13.90
CA SER A 260 -9.06 -1.45 14.81
C SER A 260 -10.54 -1.70 14.54
N MET A 261 -11.35 -0.64 14.45
CA MET A 261 -12.81 -0.73 14.35
C MET A 261 -13.31 -1.15 12.96
N PHE A 262 -12.71 -0.62 11.89
CA PHE A 262 -13.20 -0.81 10.52
C PHE A 262 -12.39 -1.83 9.72
N LYS A 263 -11.23 -2.28 10.22
CA LYS A 263 -10.38 -3.25 9.52
C LYS A 263 -10.11 -4.51 10.34
N THR A 264 -9.36 -4.41 11.44
CA THR A 264 -8.93 -5.57 12.22
C THR A 264 -10.12 -6.30 12.82
N GLY A 265 -11.02 -5.61 13.53
CA GLY A 265 -12.18 -6.23 14.19
C GLY A 265 -13.07 -7.03 13.22
N PRO A 266 -13.54 -6.45 12.10
CA PRO A 266 -14.29 -7.18 11.09
C PRO A 266 -13.56 -8.41 10.53
N ILE A 267 -12.25 -8.30 10.26
CA ILE A 267 -11.44 -9.42 9.76
C ILE A 267 -11.34 -10.53 10.80
N SER A 268 -11.05 -10.18 12.06
CA SER A 268 -11.03 -11.13 13.18
C SER A 268 -12.35 -11.88 13.32
N ARG A 269 -13.50 -11.19 13.21
CA ARG A 269 -14.82 -11.85 13.24
C ARG A 269 -14.99 -12.87 12.12
N VAL A 270 -14.55 -12.55 10.91
CA VAL A 270 -14.61 -13.50 9.77
C VAL A 270 -13.71 -14.71 10.02
N ILE A 271 -12.48 -14.48 10.50
CA ILE A 271 -11.53 -15.55 10.82
C ILE A 271 -12.08 -16.47 11.91
N ASN A 272 -12.52 -15.91 13.04
CA ASN A 272 -13.05 -16.69 14.16
C ASN A 272 -14.29 -17.50 13.76
N ASN A 273 -15.15 -16.96 12.89
CA ASN A 273 -16.34 -17.68 12.41
C ASN A 273 -16.01 -18.85 11.47
N LEU A 274 -14.94 -18.74 10.68
CA LEU A 274 -14.53 -19.78 9.73
C LEU A 274 -13.66 -20.85 10.39
N TYR A 275 -12.74 -20.45 11.26
CA TYR A 275 -11.65 -21.28 11.77
C TYR A 275 -11.72 -21.55 13.27
N ARG A 276 -12.69 -20.96 13.98
CA ARG A 276 -12.88 -21.11 15.43
C ARG A 276 -11.59 -20.80 16.18
N ASN A 277 -10.95 -21.79 16.80
CA ASN A 277 -9.72 -21.66 17.59
C ASN A 277 -8.50 -22.28 16.89
N GLU A 278 -8.61 -22.65 15.62
CA GLU A 278 -7.50 -23.26 14.87
C GLU A 278 -6.54 -22.19 14.36
N GLN A 279 -5.23 -22.44 14.47
CA GLN A 279 -4.22 -21.54 13.92
C GLN A 279 -4.27 -21.57 12.40
N ILE A 280 -4.25 -20.40 11.77
CA ILE A 280 -4.28 -20.27 10.31
C ILE A 280 -3.00 -19.65 9.76
N LEU A 281 -2.62 -20.06 8.55
CA LEU A 281 -1.57 -19.41 7.79
C LEU A 281 -2.19 -18.35 6.88
N THR A 282 -1.77 -17.10 7.06
CA THR A 282 -2.21 -15.97 6.23
C THR A 282 -1.08 -15.50 5.34
N PHE A 283 -1.24 -15.64 4.02
CA PHE A 283 -0.38 -14.96 3.06
C PHE A 283 -0.86 -13.52 2.86
N TYR A 284 0.05 -12.56 2.99
CA TYR A 284 -0.25 -11.14 2.76
C TYR A 284 0.86 -10.41 1.99
N GLY A 285 0.46 -9.35 1.29
CA GLY A 285 1.37 -8.58 0.42
C GLY A 285 2.03 -7.42 1.17
N ILE A 286 3.06 -7.71 1.97
CA ILE A 286 3.95 -6.70 2.56
C ILE A 286 5.32 -6.79 1.90
N ARG A 287 5.92 -5.62 1.65
CA ARG A 287 7.31 -5.51 1.20
C ARG A 287 8.15 -4.71 2.20
N GLN A 288 9.39 -5.16 2.43
CA GLN A 288 10.36 -4.47 3.29
C GLN A 288 10.65 -3.06 2.79
N SER A 289 10.64 -2.84 1.48
CA SER A 289 10.92 -1.55 0.84
C SER A 289 9.80 -0.50 1.01
N GLU A 290 8.64 -0.85 1.56
CA GLU A 290 7.53 0.10 1.77
C GLU A 290 7.82 1.18 2.83
N SER A 291 8.57 0.84 3.87
CA SER A 291 8.96 1.78 4.94
C SER A 291 10.01 1.20 5.89
N VAL A 292 10.68 2.08 6.64
CA VAL A 292 11.63 1.71 7.71
C VAL A 292 11.00 0.84 8.80
N SER A 293 9.69 0.97 9.04
CA SER A 293 9.02 0.09 10.01
C SER A 293 8.84 -1.32 9.47
N ARG A 294 8.45 -1.46 8.19
CA ARG A 294 8.26 -2.76 7.53
C ARG A 294 9.58 -3.48 7.31
N SER A 295 10.70 -2.76 7.20
CA SER A 295 12.00 -3.39 7.01
C SER A 295 12.50 -4.21 8.19
N LYS A 296 11.86 -4.05 9.35
CA LYS A 296 12.18 -4.77 10.60
C LYS A 296 11.29 -6.00 10.83
N TYR A 297 10.36 -6.27 9.92
CA TYR A 297 9.40 -7.36 10.08
C TYR A 297 10.06 -8.69 9.73
N ASN A 298 9.59 -9.77 10.35
CA ASN A 298 9.95 -11.10 9.93
C ASN A 298 9.18 -11.48 8.65
N ARG A 299 9.79 -12.32 7.81
CA ARG A 299 9.14 -12.80 6.59
C ARG A 299 7.98 -13.76 6.91
N ILE A 300 8.12 -14.53 7.98
CA ILE A 300 7.05 -15.26 8.66
C ILE A 300 6.96 -14.69 10.07
N GLU A 301 5.79 -14.20 10.46
CA GLU A 301 5.50 -13.69 11.80
C GLU A 301 4.55 -14.66 12.48
N ASP A 302 5.03 -15.36 13.50
CA ASP A 302 4.29 -16.31 14.32
C ASP A 302 4.20 -15.89 15.81
N ASP A 303 4.87 -14.80 16.19
CA ASP A 303 4.81 -14.23 17.53
C ASP A 303 3.43 -13.58 17.78
N PRO A 304 2.64 -14.06 18.77
CA PRO A 304 1.36 -13.46 19.14
C PRO A 304 1.44 -11.99 19.54
N GLU A 305 2.60 -11.51 20.01
CA GLU A 305 2.83 -10.10 20.33
C GLU A 305 3.18 -9.24 19.11
N ALA A 306 3.51 -9.85 17.98
CA ALA A 306 3.83 -9.14 16.73
C ALA A 306 2.68 -9.19 15.71
N VAL A 307 1.82 -10.21 15.80
CA VAL A 307 0.66 -10.38 14.93
C VAL A 307 -0.58 -9.69 15.50
N LYS A 308 -1.31 -8.97 14.65
CA LYS A 308 -2.51 -8.21 15.06
C LYS A 308 -3.71 -9.08 15.44
N ILE A 309 -3.73 -10.31 14.96
CA ILE A 309 -4.77 -11.31 15.20
C ILE A 309 -4.03 -12.59 15.58
N GLN A 310 -4.02 -12.93 16.86
CA GLN A 310 -3.17 -13.99 17.42
C GLN A 310 -3.36 -15.36 16.75
N GLN A 311 -4.56 -15.64 16.22
CA GLN A 311 -4.89 -16.86 15.48
C GLN A 311 -4.13 -16.99 14.14
N GLN A 312 -3.47 -15.93 13.66
CA GLN A 312 -2.76 -15.93 12.40
C GLN A 312 -1.26 -16.14 12.61
N THR A 313 -0.68 -17.06 11.85
CA THR A 313 0.72 -16.98 11.42
C THR A 313 0.74 -16.29 10.08
N VAL A 314 1.58 -15.26 9.91
CA VAL A 314 1.54 -14.42 8.71
C VAL A 314 2.81 -14.53 7.90
N ALA A 315 2.68 -14.89 6.62
CA ALA A 315 3.79 -15.08 5.70
C ALA A 315 3.76 -14.04 4.56
N SER A 316 4.92 -13.46 4.23
CA SER A 316 5.12 -12.45 3.19
C SER A 316 5.91 -13.01 1.99
N PRO A 317 5.26 -13.55 0.95
CA PRO A 317 5.97 -14.13 -0.20
C PRO A 317 6.82 -13.10 -0.95
N ILE A 318 6.30 -11.89 -1.09
CA ILE A 318 6.91 -10.77 -1.83
C ILE A 318 7.74 -9.83 -0.94
N PHE A 319 8.15 -10.28 0.24
CA PHE A 319 8.79 -9.39 1.24
C PHE A 319 10.00 -8.63 0.70
N PHE A 320 10.82 -9.28 -0.12
CA PHE A 320 12.02 -8.70 -0.70
C PHE A 320 11.81 -8.05 -2.08
N TRP A 321 10.56 -8.02 -2.57
CA TRP A 321 10.27 -7.48 -3.89
C TRP A 321 10.24 -5.94 -3.87
N ASN A 322 10.75 -5.35 -4.93
CA ASN A 322 10.64 -3.93 -5.23
C ASN A 322 9.39 -3.63 -6.08
N ASP A 323 9.00 -2.36 -6.17
CA ASP A 323 7.78 -1.96 -6.89
C ASP A 323 7.89 -2.33 -8.37
N ILE A 324 9.08 -2.16 -8.96
CA ILE A 324 9.35 -2.57 -10.34
C ILE A 324 9.13 -4.08 -10.57
N GLU A 325 9.41 -4.92 -9.58
CA GLU A 325 9.26 -6.38 -9.67
C GLU A 325 7.80 -6.80 -9.56
N ILE A 326 7.02 -6.11 -8.72
CA ILE A 326 5.56 -6.27 -8.65
C ILE A 326 4.93 -5.96 -10.00
N TRP A 327 5.32 -4.84 -10.63
CA TRP A 327 4.82 -4.47 -11.95
C TRP A 327 5.33 -5.40 -13.06
N LEU A 328 6.58 -5.84 -13.00
CA LEU A 328 7.10 -6.85 -13.92
C LEU A 328 6.24 -8.11 -13.90
N TYR A 329 5.87 -8.60 -12.72
CA TYR A 329 5.00 -9.76 -12.58
C TYR A 329 3.60 -9.52 -13.13
N ILE A 330 2.93 -8.44 -12.70
CA ILE A 330 1.57 -8.09 -13.16
C ILE A 330 1.51 -7.97 -14.67
N LEU A 331 2.46 -7.25 -15.27
CA LEU A 331 2.48 -6.98 -16.71
C LEU A 331 2.87 -8.21 -17.52
N THR A 332 3.77 -9.07 -17.02
CA THR A 332 4.15 -10.32 -17.72
C THR A 332 3.03 -11.35 -17.71
N ARG A 333 2.29 -11.42 -16.60
CA ARG A 333 1.19 -12.37 -16.42
C ARG A 333 -0.16 -11.85 -16.92
N GLU A 334 -0.18 -10.61 -17.42
CA GLU A 334 -1.39 -9.92 -17.87
C GLU A 334 -2.51 -9.90 -16.80
N ILE A 335 -2.12 -9.77 -15.54
CA ILE A 335 -3.04 -9.81 -14.40
C ILE A 335 -3.84 -8.51 -14.35
N ASP A 336 -5.16 -8.62 -14.20
CA ASP A 336 -6.00 -7.47 -13.93
C ASP A 336 -5.68 -6.83 -12.56
N PHE A 337 -5.70 -5.50 -12.52
CA PHE A 337 -5.35 -4.72 -11.33
C PHE A 337 -6.24 -3.49 -11.17
N ASN A 338 -6.17 -2.90 -9.98
CA ASN A 338 -6.95 -1.73 -9.60
C ASN A 338 -6.64 -0.50 -10.47
N ALA A 339 -7.65 0.05 -11.13
CA ALA A 339 -7.50 1.17 -12.07
C ALA A 339 -6.93 2.44 -11.43
N ALA A 340 -7.00 2.61 -10.10
CA ALA A 340 -6.38 3.74 -9.41
C ALA A 340 -4.87 3.85 -9.68
N TYR A 341 -4.17 2.73 -9.89
CA TYR A 341 -2.74 2.77 -10.23
C TYR A 341 -2.48 3.42 -11.60
N ARG A 342 -3.42 3.30 -12.55
CA ARG A 342 -3.34 3.97 -13.86
C ARG A 342 -3.44 5.50 -13.73
N LEU A 343 -4.24 5.95 -12.76
CA LEU A 343 -4.43 7.36 -12.42
C LEU A 343 -3.25 7.97 -11.63
N GLY A 344 -2.27 7.15 -11.22
CA GLY A 344 -1.05 7.59 -10.55
C GLY A 344 -1.00 7.37 -9.05
N TYR A 345 -2.00 6.72 -8.43
CA TYR A 345 -1.92 6.33 -7.02
C TYR A 345 -0.74 5.38 -6.80
N ASP A 346 0.14 5.66 -5.84
CA ASP A 346 1.25 4.77 -5.46
C ASP A 346 0.78 3.62 -4.56
N ARG A 347 -0.25 3.90 -3.74
CA ARG A 347 -0.91 2.94 -2.87
C ARG A 347 -2.41 3.20 -2.88
N VAL A 348 -3.18 2.12 -2.79
CA VAL A 348 -4.64 2.16 -2.66
C VAL A 348 -5.04 1.73 -1.26
N GLY A 349 -6.12 2.31 -0.76
CA GLY A 349 -6.66 2.07 0.58
C GLY A 349 -7.72 3.11 0.88
N CYS A 350 -7.91 3.46 2.16
CA CYS A 350 -8.96 4.40 2.53
C CYS A 350 -8.73 5.82 1.95
N TRP A 351 -9.73 6.39 1.29
CA TRP A 351 -9.62 7.71 0.63
C TRP A 351 -9.35 8.86 1.61
N CYS A 352 -9.84 8.77 2.85
CA CYS A 352 -9.66 9.77 3.92
C CYS A 352 -8.45 9.52 4.84
N CYS A 353 -7.59 8.53 4.52
CA CYS A 353 -6.53 8.09 5.43
C CYS A 353 -5.50 9.20 5.75
N PRO A 354 -5.13 9.42 7.03
CA PRO A 354 -4.09 10.40 7.40
C PRO A 354 -2.68 10.02 6.92
N ASN A 355 -2.49 8.79 6.43
CA ASN A 355 -1.23 8.35 5.81
C ASN A 355 -1.17 8.63 4.30
N ASN A 356 -2.25 9.16 3.69
CA ASN A 356 -2.21 9.58 2.30
C ASN A 356 -1.20 10.72 2.12
N ASN A 357 -0.33 10.55 1.11
CA ASN A 357 0.65 11.54 0.69
C ASN A 357 -0.02 12.65 -0.14
N ASP A 358 0.74 13.70 -0.48
CA ASP A 358 0.24 14.85 -1.24
C ASP A 358 -0.32 14.44 -2.61
N ARG A 359 0.28 13.41 -3.23
CA ARG A 359 -0.20 12.85 -4.51
C ARG A 359 -1.58 12.23 -4.36
N ALA A 360 -1.77 11.30 -3.43
CA ALA A 360 -3.07 10.66 -3.20
C ALA A 360 -4.15 11.70 -2.83
N GLN A 361 -3.81 12.74 -2.05
CA GLN A 361 -4.73 13.83 -1.74
C GLN A 361 -5.08 14.68 -2.97
N TYR A 362 -4.10 14.96 -3.83
CA TYR A 362 -4.34 15.64 -5.10
C TYR A 362 -5.26 14.83 -6.01
N LEU A 363 -4.99 13.53 -6.18
CA LEU A 363 -5.81 12.64 -7.01
C LEU A 363 -7.23 12.50 -6.45
N ASN A 364 -7.40 12.44 -5.12
CA ASN A 364 -8.74 12.42 -4.50
C ASN A 364 -9.55 13.70 -4.81
N ARG A 365 -8.91 14.87 -4.89
CA ARG A 365 -9.59 16.12 -5.27
C ARG A 365 -10.05 16.12 -6.73
N ILE A 366 -9.36 15.40 -7.61
CA ILE A 366 -9.72 15.25 -9.03
C ILE A 366 -10.82 14.19 -9.19
N TYR A 367 -10.60 12.99 -8.66
CA TYR A 367 -11.42 11.82 -8.97
C TYR A 367 -12.52 11.53 -7.94
N LEU A 368 -12.46 12.14 -6.75
CA LEU A 368 -13.46 12.01 -5.68
C LEU A 368 -13.84 13.39 -5.09
N PRO A 369 -14.18 14.39 -5.92
CA PRO A 369 -14.30 15.79 -5.49
C PRO A 369 -15.32 15.96 -4.35
N GLU A 370 -16.50 15.32 -4.46
CA GLU A 370 -17.54 15.41 -3.43
C GLU A 370 -17.09 14.85 -2.07
N LYS A 371 -16.48 13.65 -2.07
CA LYS A 371 -15.96 13.02 -0.84
C LYS A 371 -14.81 13.83 -0.25
N SER A 372 -13.92 14.31 -1.10
CA SER A 372 -12.77 15.11 -0.69
C SER A 372 -13.20 16.44 -0.07
N ASN A 373 -14.16 17.14 -0.68
CA ASN A 373 -14.70 18.40 -0.18
C ASN A 373 -15.43 18.21 1.14
N ARG A 374 -16.37 17.24 1.21
CA ARG A 374 -17.09 16.94 2.46
C ARG A 374 -16.14 16.61 3.62
N TRP A 375 -15.08 15.85 3.35
CA TRP A 375 -14.09 15.54 4.38
C TRP A 375 -13.24 16.73 4.79
N ARG A 376 -12.85 17.59 3.85
CA ARG A 376 -12.14 18.84 4.16
C ARG A 376 -13.02 19.76 5.02
N ASP A 377 -14.27 19.94 4.67
CA ASP A 377 -15.22 20.79 5.40
C ASP A 377 -15.44 20.27 6.82
N TYR A 378 -15.58 18.94 6.95
CA TYR A 378 -15.63 18.28 8.26
C TYR A 378 -14.38 18.58 9.11
N LEU A 379 -13.19 18.40 8.54
CA LEU A 379 -11.93 18.65 9.22
C LEU A 379 -11.77 20.11 9.66
N ILE A 380 -12.23 21.06 8.85
CA ILE A 380 -12.20 22.50 9.17
C ILE A 380 -13.16 22.80 10.32
N SER A 381 -14.40 22.31 10.23
CA SER A 381 -15.39 22.45 11.30
C SER A 381 -14.85 21.88 12.62
N PHE A 382 -14.25 20.70 12.57
CA PHE A 382 -13.58 20.08 13.71
C PHE A 382 -12.43 20.95 14.25
N ALA A 383 -11.59 21.50 13.37
CA ALA A 383 -10.47 22.36 13.77
C ALA A 383 -10.94 23.66 14.46
N HIS A 384 -12.03 24.28 13.99
CA HIS A 384 -12.66 25.40 14.68
C HIS A 384 -13.22 25.00 16.05
N HIS A 385 -13.87 23.84 16.14
CA HIS A 385 -14.44 23.33 17.39
C HIS A 385 -13.36 23.15 18.48
N ILE A 386 -12.19 22.64 18.11
CA ILE A 386 -11.04 22.49 19.04
C ILE A 386 -10.21 23.78 19.20
N GLY A 387 -10.72 24.93 18.74
CA GLY A 387 -10.11 26.25 18.95
C GLY A 387 -8.85 26.55 18.13
N LYS A 388 -8.67 25.96 16.94
CA LYS A 388 -7.55 26.32 16.05
C LYS A 388 -7.85 27.64 15.32
N PRO A 389 -7.01 28.69 15.49
CA PRO A 389 -7.23 29.99 14.86
C PRO A 389 -6.97 29.97 13.33
N ASP A 390 -6.14 29.04 12.85
CA ASP A 390 -5.73 28.87 11.45
C ASP A 390 -6.27 27.57 10.84
N ALA A 391 -7.55 27.25 11.08
CA ALA A 391 -8.18 25.97 10.75
C ALA A 391 -7.90 25.50 9.31
N GLU A 392 -8.12 26.34 8.30
CA GLU A 392 -7.92 26.01 6.89
C GLU A 392 -6.45 25.70 6.60
N THR A 393 -5.53 26.54 7.07
CA THR A 393 -4.08 26.31 6.89
C THR A 393 -3.64 25.06 7.63
N TYR A 394 -4.17 24.80 8.83
CA TYR A 394 -3.90 23.60 9.62
C TYR A 394 -4.36 22.33 8.90
N ILE A 395 -5.53 22.36 8.24
CA ILE A 395 -6.06 21.24 7.46
C ILE A 395 -5.28 21.04 6.15
N ASP A 396 -5.11 22.09 5.36
CA ASP A 396 -4.51 22.03 4.03
C ASP A 396 -3.00 21.74 4.06
N SER A 397 -2.31 22.18 5.12
CA SER A 397 -0.90 21.80 5.35
C SER A 397 -0.74 20.36 5.87
N GLY A 398 -1.83 19.68 6.22
CA GLY A 398 -1.82 18.32 6.74
C GLY A 398 -1.37 18.20 8.20
N LYS A 399 -1.22 19.31 8.94
CA LYS A 399 -0.80 19.30 10.35
C LYS A 399 -1.75 18.50 11.26
N TRP A 400 -3.04 18.44 10.92
CA TRP A 400 -4.03 17.61 11.61
C TRP A 400 -3.70 16.13 11.67
N LYS A 401 -2.93 15.61 10.70
CA LYS A 401 -2.51 14.21 10.64
C LYS A 401 -1.59 13.83 11.81
N ALA A 402 -0.97 14.80 12.47
CA ALA A 402 -0.02 14.59 13.56
C ALA A 402 -0.63 14.72 14.97
N ARG A 403 -1.95 14.90 15.11
CA ARG A 403 -2.57 15.00 16.44
C ARG A 403 -2.30 13.77 17.31
N GLN A 404 -2.06 14.00 18.59
CA GLN A 404 -1.88 13.00 19.64
C GLN A 404 -3.05 13.16 20.61
N GLY A 405 -4.07 12.30 20.54
CA GLY A 405 -5.22 12.36 21.44
C GLY A 405 -6.41 13.19 20.95
N GLY A 406 -7.46 13.20 21.77
CA GLY A 406 -8.69 13.95 21.59
C GLY A 406 -8.72 15.31 22.30
N ASN A 407 -7.56 15.94 22.55
CA ASN A 407 -7.49 17.22 23.25
C ASN A 407 -8.46 18.25 22.60
N GLY A 408 -9.48 18.65 23.36
CA GLY A 408 -10.57 19.53 22.91
C GLY A 408 -11.91 18.83 22.63
N LEU A 409 -12.03 17.52 22.84
CA LEU A 409 -13.29 16.76 22.72
C LEU A 409 -13.80 16.33 24.09
N ALA A 410 -15.11 16.43 24.32
CA ALA A 410 -15.75 16.02 25.56
C ALA A 410 -15.52 14.52 25.89
N ALA A 411 -15.42 13.66 24.86
CA ALA A 411 -15.17 12.22 25.04
C ALA A 411 -13.72 11.89 25.47
N ALA A 412 -12.79 12.84 25.39
CA ALA A 412 -11.40 12.63 25.83
C ALA A 412 -11.27 12.56 27.35
N ASP A 413 -12.21 13.13 28.10
CA ASP A 413 -12.24 13.11 29.57
C ASP A 413 -12.86 11.81 30.11
N ASP A 414 -13.86 11.24 29.41
CA ASP A 414 -14.55 10.00 29.81
C ASP A 414 -13.85 8.73 29.34
N VAL A 415 -13.21 8.75 28.17
CA VAL A 415 -12.48 7.60 27.65
C VAL A 415 -11.01 7.80 27.96
N LYS A 416 -10.52 7.21 29.06
CA LYS A 416 -9.10 6.90 29.24
C LYS A 416 -8.67 5.94 28.13
N ILE A 417 -8.42 6.46 26.93
CA ILE A 417 -7.75 5.74 25.85
C ILE A 417 -6.30 5.59 26.32
N GLN A 418 -6.05 4.63 27.20
CA GLN A 418 -4.69 4.25 27.55
C GLN A 418 -4.03 3.69 26.30
N TYR A 419 -2.90 4.30 25.96
CA TYR A 419 -2.11 3.97 24.81
C TYR A 419 -1.33 2.70 25.08
N THR A 420 -1.67 1.62 24.40
CA THR A 420 -0.82 0.44 24.26
C THR A 420 -0.65 0.14 22.78
N ASN A 421 0.54 -0.33 22.39
CA ASN A 421 0.81 -0.79 21.02
C ASN A 421 -0.29 -1.78 20.59
N CYS A 422 -0.65 -1.76 19.30
CA CYS A 422 -1.77 -2.51 18.69
C CYS A 422 -1.65 -4.06 18.73
N THR A 423 -1.01 -4.62 19.75
CA THR A 423 -0.69 -6.04 19.89
C THR A 423 -1.16 -6.62 21.23
N SER A 424 -1.86 -5.86 22.08
CA SER A 424 -2.23 -6.33 23.41
C SER A 424 -3.59 -5.84 23.91
N GLU A 425 -4.70 -6.28 23.30
CA GLU A 425 -6.00 -6.18 23.99
C GLU A 425 -6.88 -7.41 23.71
N GLU A 426 -6.59 -8.52 24.39
CA GLU A 426 -7.43 -9.73 24.40
C GLU A 426 -8.70 -9.58 25.27
N HIS A 427 -8.86 -8.46 26.01
CA HIS A 427 -9.94 -8.31 27.00
C HIS A 427 -10.59 -6.90 27.06
N SER A 428 -10.71 -6.17 25.95
CA SER A 428 -11.50 -4.92 25.98
C SER A 428 -13.01 -5.23 26.10
N LYS A 429 -13.50 -5.26 27.34
CA LYS A 429 -14.95 -5.22 27.63
C LYS A 429 -15.43 -3.79 27.44
N ILE A 430 -16.35 -3.60 26.50
CA ILE A 430 -17.09 -2.34 26.36
C ILE A 430 -18.05 -2.23 27.54
N TYR A 431 -17.68 -1.48 28.57
CA TYR A 431 -18.61 -1.11 29.62
C TYR A 431 -19.37 0.14 29.19
N ARG A 432 -20.66 -0.04 28.94
CA ARG A 432 -21.61 1.07 28.79
C ARG A 432 -22.25 1.32 30.15
N LEU A 433 -21.97 2.46 30.77
CA LEU A 433 -22.67 2.85 31.99
C LEU A 433 -24.14 3.11 31.65
N THR A 434 -25.04 2.33 32.25
CA THR A 434 -26.49 2.49 32.10
C THR A 434 -27.06 3.61 32.98
N LYS A 435 -26.25 4.22 33.85
CA LYS A 435 -26.61 5.39 34.68
C LYS A 435 -25.42 6.36 34.79
N PRO A 436 -25.68 7.68 34.93
CA PRO A 436 -24.64 8.67 35.21
C PRO A 436 -23.95 8.37 36.55
N MET A 437 -22.66 8.66 36.67
CA MET A 437 -21.95 8.63 37.96
C MET A 437 -22.51 9.74 38.87
N ASP A 438 -22.99 9.37 40.05
CA ASP A 438 -23.35 10.28 41.13
C ASP A 438 -22.44 10.08 42.35
N ASP A 439 -22.47 11.05 43.28
CA ASP A 439 -21.61 11.10 44.46
C ASP A 439 -21.77 9.88 45.39
N GLU A 440 -22.87 9.14 45.25
CA GLU A 440 -23.14 7.91 45.99
C GLU A 440 -22.24 6.76 45.50
N PHE A 441 -21.93 6.69 44.20
CA PHE A 441 -21.01 5.70 43.64
C PHE A 441 -19.55 5.94 44.04
N LEU A 442 -19.13 7.20 44.15
CA LEU A 442 -17.77 7.58 44.54
C LEU A 442 -17.45 7.23 46.00
N ASN A 443 -18.45 7.35 46.89
CA ASN A 443 -18.28 7.05 48.32
C ASN A 443 -18.21 5.54 48.64
N MET A 444 -18.53 4.65 47.69
CA MET A 444 -18.37 3.20 47.87
C MET A 444 -16.94 2.70 47.58
N LEU A 445 -16.06 3.55 47.04
CA LEU A 445 -14.71 3.17 46.63
C LEU A 445 -13.60 3.62 47.61
N THR A 446 -13.97 4.16 48.77
CA THR A 446 -13.07 4.54 49.87
C THR A 446 -13.27 3.67 51.11
#